data_AF-A0A9P5W7J7-F1
#
_entry.id   AF-A0A9P5W7J7-F1
#
_cell.length_a   1.000
_cell.length_b   1.000
_cell.length_c   1.000
_cell.angle_alpha   90.00
_cell.angle_beta   90.00
_cell.angle_gamma   90.00
#
_symmetry.space_group_name_H-M   'P 1'
#
loop_
_entity.id
_entity.type
_entity.pdbx_description
1 polymer ?
#
loop_
_entity_poly.entity_id
_entity_poly.type
_entity_poly.pdbx_seq_one_letter_code
_entity_poly.pdbx_strand_id
1 'polypeptide(L)'
;MHQRQLWGYSFLNKSDIDGRINGSTAKPYLMTTGLSTEILAKVWTLADWDAKGYLDENEFAVAMHLIQAVKSGGEGVLPEILPRTMIP
;
A
#
# COMPACT_ATOMS: atom_id res chain seq x y z
N MET A 1 7.88 6.21 15.42
CA MET A 1 7.05 5.55 16.45
C MET A 1 5.56 5.94 16.38
N HIS A 2 5.20 7.20 16.10
CA HIS A 2 3.78 7.66 16.13
C HIS A 2 2.93 7.34 14.87
N GLN A 3 3.54 6.99 13.73
CA GLN A 3 2.79 6.83 12.47
C GLN A 3 2.17 5.44 12.26
N ARG A 4 2.76 4.34 12.76
CA ARG A 4 2.22 2.96 12.54
C ARG A 4 0.78 2.79 13.06
N GLN A 5 0.38 3.53 14.09
CA GLN A 5 -0.94 3.41 14.71
C GLN A 5 -2.09 3.94 13.82
N LEU A 6 -1.85 4.97 13.00
CA LEU A 6 -2.90 5.56 12.14
C LEU A 6 -3.23 4.69 10.93
N TRP A 7 -2.21 4.02 10.37
CA TRP A 7 -2.38 3.08 9.26
C TRP A 7 -3.05 1.80 9.73
N GLY A 8 -2.66 1.27 10.91
CA GLY A 8 -3.32 0.10 11.50
C GLY A 8 -4.80 0.33 11.78
N TYR A 9 -5.19 1.51 12.31
CA TYR A 9 -6.59 1.82 12.55
C TYR A 9 -7.40 2.01 11.24
N SER A 10 -6.78 2.61 10.21
CA SER A 10 -7.38 2.76 8.88
C SER A 10 -7.53 1.42 8.16
N PHE A 11 -6.58 0.51 8.38
CA PHE A 11 -6.58 -0.86 7.87
C PHE A 11 -7.69 -1.68 8.52
N LEU A 12 -7.74 -1.75 9.86
CA LEU A 12 -8.73 -2.53 10.62
C LEU A 12 -10.17 -2.10 10.34
N ASN A 13 -10.41 -0.83 10.01
CA ASN A 13 -11.73 -0.33 9.65
C ASN A 13 -12.18 -0.76 8.23
N LYS A 14 -11.24 -1.14 7.36
CA LYS A 14 -11.49 -1.41 5.93
C LYS A 14 -11.15 -2.84 5.52
N SER A 15 -10.46 -3.57 6.37
CA SER A 15 -10.23 -4.99 6.23
C SER A 15 -11.54 -5.74 6.41
N ASP A 16 -11.76 -6.76 5.59
CA ASP A 16 -12.82 -7.73 5.80
C ASP A 16 -12.58 -8.50 7.11
N ILE A 17 -13.51 -9.37 7.49
CA ILE A 17 -13.44 -10.23 8.68
C ILE A 17 -12.15 -11.07 8.74
N ASP A 18 -11.54 -11.34 7.59
CA ASP A 18 -10.27 -12.06 7.44
C ASP A 18 -9.01 -11.17 7.58
N GLY A 19 -9.16 -9.88 7.88
CA GLY A 19 -8.01 -8.96 7.99
C GLY A 19 -7.36 -8.64 6.65
N ARG A 20 -8.16 -8.52 5.58
CA ARG A 20 -7.69 -8.34 4.19
C ARG A 20 -8.39 -7.18 3.50
N ILE A 21 -7.68 -6.46 2.63
CA ILE A 21 -8.25 -5.41 1.80
C ILE A 21 -8.10 -5.77 0.33
N ASN A 22 -9.22 -6.04 -0.34
CA ASN A 22 -9.26 -6.34 -1.76
C ASN A 22 -8.94 -5.10 -2.61
N GLY A 23 -8.43 -5.30 -3.83
CA GLY A 23 -8.10 -4.19 -4.74
C GLY A 23 -9.25 -3.23 -5.01
N SER A 24 -10.49 -3.74 -5.09
CA SER A 24 -11.69 -2.92 -5.26
C SER A 24 -11.96 -1.98 -4.08
N THR A 25 -11.60 -2.39 -2.86
CA THR A 25 -11.75 -1.61 -1.63
C THR A 25 -10.56 -0.66 -1.43
N ALA A 26 -9.35 -1.14 -1.73
CA ALA A 26 -8.13 -0.35 -1.60
C ALA A 26 -8.06 0.79 -2.62
N LYS A 27 -8.43 0.55 -3.88
CA LYS A 27 -8.31 1.52 -4.98
C LYS A 27 -8.93 2.89 -4.68
N PRO A 28 -10.21 3.03 -4.28
CA PRO A 28 -10.79 4.34 -3.97
C PRO A 28 -10.09 5.02 -2.78
N TYR A 29 -9.61 4.25 -1.80
CA TYR A 29 -8.84 4.78 -0.67
C TYR A 29 -7.47 5.29 -1.11
N LEU A 30 -6.74 4.50 -1.90
CA LEU A 30 -5.47 4.88 -2.49
C LEU A 30 -5.59 6.14 -3.34
N MET A 31 -6.69 6.31 -4.09
CA MET A 31 -6.96 7.52 -4.86
C MET A 31 -7.12 8.78 -4.00
N THR A 32 -7.55 8.66 -2.74
CA THR A 32 -7.62 9.82 -1.82
C THR A 32 -6.25 10.41 -1.48
N THR A 33 -5.17 9.68 -1.73
CA THR A 33 -3.80 10.13 -1.46
C THR A 33 -3.36 11.26 -2.39
N GLY A 34 -4.06 11.46 -3.51
CA GLY A 34 -3.75 12.45 -4.54
C GLY A 34 -2.74 11.98 -5.58
N LEU A 35 -2.31 10.71 -5.53
CA LEU A 35 -1.37 10.13 -6.49
C LEU A 35 -2.08 9.71 -7.78
N SER A 36 -1.35 9.75 -8.89
CA SER A 36 -1.85 9.29 -10.19
C SER A 36 -2.19 7.79 -10.16
N THR A 37 -3.17 7.39 -10.96
CA THR A 37 -3.60 5.99 -11.02
C THR A 37 -2.48 5.04 -11.46
N GLU A 38 -1.54 5.52 -12.26
CA GLU A 38 -0.35 4.77 -12.67
C GLU A 38 0.56 4.46 -11.48
N ILE A 39 0.84 5.46 -10.63
CA ILE A 39 1.64 5.29 -9.42
C ILE A 39 0.94 4.33 -8.46
N LEU A 40 -0.37 4.48 -8.29
CA LEU A 40 -1.14 3.59 -7.41
C LEU A 40 -1.15 2.13 -7.92
N ALA A 41 -1.19 1.91 -9.23
CA ALA A 41 -1.05 0.59 -9.82
C ALA A 41 0.34 -0.02 -9.59
N LYS A 42 1.40 0.79 -9.69
CA LYS A 42 2.77 0.36 -9.35
C LYS A 42 2.88 -0.01 -7.88
N VAL A 43 2.40 0.85 -6.98
CA VAL A 43 2.37 0.56 -5.52
C VAL A 43 1.62 -0.74 -5.24
N TRP A 44 0.46 -0.94 -5.86
CA TRP A 44 -0.33 -2.16 -5.71
C TRP A 44 0.47 -3.40 -6.12
N THR A 45 1.06 -3.36 -7.31
CA THR A 45 1.83 -4.49 -7.87
C THR A 45 3.06 -4.82 -7.03
N LEU A 46 3.68 -3.81 -6.42
CA LEU A 46 4.79 -4.00 -5.50
C LEU A 46 4.33 -4.60 -4.17
N ALA A 47 3.21 -4.13 -3.62
CA ALA A 47 2.69 -4.62 -2.34
C ALA A 47 2.08 -6.02 -2.42
N ASP A 48 1.37 -6.34 -3.50
CA ASP A 48 0.74 -7.65 -3.78
C ASP A 48 1.77 -8.61 -4.42
N TRP A 49 2.81 -8.97 -3.67
CA TRP A 49 3.97 -9.73 -4.17
C TRP A 49 3.63 -11.16 -4.62
N ASP A 50 2.51 -11.71 -4.18
CA ASP A 50 2.00 -13.04 -4.55
C ASP A 50 0.82 -12.95 -5.53
N ALA A 51 0.47 -11.72 -5.96
CA ALA A 51 -0.58 -11.43 -6.94
C ALA A 51 -1.93 -12.08 -6.60
N LYS A 52 -2.28 -12.12 -5.31
CA LYS A 52 -3.53 -12.72 -4.83
C LYS A 52 -4.75 -11.81 -5.01
N GLY A 53 -4.54 -10.52 -5.29
CA GLY A 53 -5.62 -9.55 -5.54
C GLY A 53 -6.20 -8.92 -4.26
N TYR A 54 -5.58 -9.17 -3.11
CA TYR A 54 -5.89 -8.54 -1.83
C TYR A 54 -4.60 -8.29 -1.05
N LEU A 55 -4.59 -7.27 -0.19
CA LEU A 55 -3.48 -6.98 0.70
C LEU A 55 -3.81 -7.44 2.12
N ASP A 56 -2.91 -8.16 2.75
CA ASP A 56 -2.91 -8.39 4.20
C ASP A 56 -2.29 -7.20 4.96
N GLU A 57 -2.21 -7.29 6.29
CA GLU A 57 -1.70 -6.19 7.13
C GLU A 57 -0.26 -5.79 6.76
N ASN A 58 0.59 -6.76 6.44
CA ASN A 58 1.99 -6.51 6.11
C ASN A 58 2.12 -5.86 4.74
N GLU A 59 1.40 -6.39 3.75
CA GLU A 59 1.40 -5.86 2.39
C GLU A 59 0.77 -4.47 2.33
N PHE A 60 -0.29 -4.23 3.11
CA PHE A 60 -0.88 -2.92 3.25
C PHE A 60 0.12 -1.94 3.88
N ALA A 61 0.85 -2.35 4.92
CA ALA A 61 1.90 -1.50 5.50
C ALA A 61 2.98 -1.13 4.47
N VAL A 62 3.37 -2.07 3.61
CA VAL A 62 4.30 -1.82 2.48
C VAL A 62 3.70 -0.85 1.47
N ALA A 63 2.46 -1.06 1.03
CA ALA A 63 1.77 -0.16 0.10
C ALA A 63 1.74 1.29 0.63
N MET A 64 1.42 1.46 1.91
CA MET A 64 1.35 2.77 2.55
C MET A 64 2.72 3.41 2.76
N HIS A 65 3.76 2.61 2.98
CA HIS A 65 5.13 3.09 3.02
C HIS A 65 5.56 3.61 1.65
N LEU A 66 5.25 2.88 0.57
CA LEU A 66 5.54 3.28 -0.80
C LEU A 66 4.81 4.58 -1.18
N ILE A 67 3.53 4.72 -0.83
CA ILE A 67 2.76 5.96 -1.05
C ILE A 67 3.42 7.15 -0.36
N GLN A 68 3.85 6.97 0.89
CA GLN A 68 4.54 8.03 1.63
C GLN A 68 5.88 8.37 1.00
N ALA A 69 6.66 7.37 0.60
CA ALA A 69 7.94 7.58 -0.08
C ALA A 69 7.75 8.40 -1.37
N VAL A 70 6.71 8.09 -2.16
CA VAL A 70 6.36 8.87 -3.36
C VAL A 70 5.94 10.29 -3.00
N LYS A 71 5.10 10.46 -1.98
CA LYS A 71 4.64 11.78 -1.53
C LYS A 71 5.75 12.64 -0.94
N SER A 72 6.76 12.03 -0.33
CA SER A 72 7.90 12.73 0.29
C SER A 72 9.07 12.96 -0.67
N GLY A 73 9.26 12.10 -1.67
CA GLY A 73 10.38 12.16 -2.63
C GLY A 73 10.04 12.68 -4.02
N GLY A 74 8.76 12.93 -4.31
CA GLY A 74 8.29 13.23 -5.67
C GLY A 74 8.13 11.96 -6.52
N GLU A 75 7.26 12.02 -7.53
CA GLU A 75 6.77 10.91 -8.36
C GLU A 75 7.84 10.00 -9.02
N GLY A 76 9.13 10.34 -8.93
CA GLY A 76 10.26 9.62 -9.54
C GLY A 76 10.98 8.58 -8.67
N VAL A 77 10.55 8.32 -7.43
CA VAL A 77 11.25 7.41 -6.48
C VAL A 77 10.43 6.16 -6.15
N LEU A 78 9.66 5.64 -7.09
CA LEU A 78 9.20 4.25 -7.00
C LEU A 78 10.28 3.36 -7.60
N PRO A 79 10.95 2.50 -6.80
CA PRO A 79 11.82 1.48 -7.39
C PRO A 79 10.96 0.54 -8.24
N GLU A 80 11.39 0.22 -9.47
CA GLU A 80 10.70 -0.76 -10.34
C GLU A 80 10.61 -2.15 -9.70
N ILE A 81 11.44 -2.43 -8.69
CA ILE A 81 11.54 -3.71 -8.02
C ILE A 81 11.68 -3.41 -6.53
N LEU A 82 10.78 -3.96 -5.70
CA LEU A 82 10.96 -3.93 -4.25
C LEU A 82 12.25 -4.67 -3.91
N PRO A 83 13.21 -4.06 -3.20
CA PRO A 83 14.37 -4.79 -2.71
C PRO A 83 13.89 -5.91 -1.78
N ARG A 84 14.40 -7.12 -1.99
CA ARG A 84 14.02 -8.35 -1.24
C ARG A 84 14.17 -8.23 0.29
N THR A 85 14.82 -7.18 0.78
CA THR A 85 14.99 -6.85 2.19
C THR A 85 13.77 -6.20 2.84
N MET A 86 12.76 -5.77 2.06
CA MET A 86 11.49 -5.23 2.58
C MET A 86 10.37 -6.27 2.68
N ILE A 87 10.63 -7.51 2.24
CA ILE A 87 9.72 -8.63 2.35
C ILE A 87 10.11 -9.40 3.64
N PRO A 88 9.27 -9.42 4.69
CA PRO A 88 9.58 -10.11 5.93
C PRO A 88 9.62 -11.64 5.78
#